data_AF-A0A382V8L0-F1
#
_entry.id   AF-A0A382V8L0-F1
#
_cell.length_a   1.000
_cell.length_b   1.000
_cell.length_c   1.000
_cell.angle_alpha   90.00
_cell.angle_beta   90.00
_cell.angle_gamma   90.00
#
_symmetry.space_group_name_H-M   'P 1'
#
loop_
_entity.id
_entity.type
_entity.pdbx_description
1 polymer ?
#
loop_
_entity_poly.entity_id
_entity_poly.type
_entity_poly.pdbx_seq_one_letter_code
_entity_poly.pdbx_strand_id
1 'polypeptide(L)'
;DGKIDSIFIYNCSVLPNAPMNQPSYMKFNGIKTLRSPIYLPHSSIHNDEKFPEYEEIVVRTSSLSLDELKKTFIYSWCIQAFHSLGILEYVSKYYVKTHNMKYMEFYDDFIEFCMSNSSIFSKEYKILTDYVKKGYSGEGWNHDDPKLGEIYWAIEEATWLRCAYNKKDLEQRCNLFINFLEQKYNFQTSKKIIDDLIKFQLFLLTTREDLDEIKSANFIYNWKDFFVSNAELVENLKKYYYTNLVTEKDPIEWAYKTIWFGRYSTQYKFHPEFLEETNEQINPYPK
;
A
#
# COMPACT_ATOMS: atom_id res chain seq x y z
N ASP A 1 -16.73 1.82 10.54
CA ASP A 1 -15.42 1.48 11.14
C ASP A 1 -14.83 0.23 10.52
N GLY A 2 -13.93 0.41 9.54
CA GLY A 2 -13.22 -0.67 8.86
C GLY A 2 -11.72 -0.52 9.07
N LYS A 3 -11.24 -0.70 10.31
CA LYS A 3 -9.80 -0.72 10.58
C LYS A 3 -9.26 -2.10 10.22
N ILE A 4 -8.85 -2.26 8.97
CA ILE A 4 -8.07 -3.43 8.53
C ILE A 4 -6.61 -2.99 8.48
N ASP A 5 -5.87 -3.27 9.55
CA ASP A 5 -4.47 -2.84 9.68
C ASP A 5 -3.52 -3.68 8.79
N SER A 6 -3.82 -4.96 8.57
CA SER A 6 -3.10 -5.81 7.62
C SER A 6 -3.93 -7.01 7.17
N ILE A 7 -3.70 -7.47 5.94
CA ILE A 7 -4.23 -8.72 5.38
C ILE A 7 -3.04 -9.47 4.78
N PHE A 8 -2.86 -10.72 5.17
CA PHE A 8 -1.89 -11.61 4.54
C PHE A 8 -2.63 -12.60 3.65
N ILE A 9 -2.31 -12.61 2.35
CA ILE A 9 -2.85 -13.59 1.41
C ILE A 9 -1.73 -14.55 1.05
N TYR A 10 -1.98 -15.81 1.39
CA TYR A 10 -1.09 -16.91 1.05
C TYR A 10 -1.71 -17.72 -0.08
N ASN A 11 -0.86 -18.25 -0.97
CA ASN A 11 -1.28 -19.31 -1.85
C ASN A 11 -1.70 -20.53 -1.01
N CYS A 12 -2.80 -21.16 -1.40
CA CYS A 12 -3.31 -22.32 -0.68
C CYS A 12 -2.53 -23.57 -1.11
N SER A 13 -1.64 -24.06 -0.25
CA SER A 13 -0.81 -25.23 -0.54
C SER A 13 -1.51 -26.53 -0.17
N VAL A 14 -1.45 -27.52 -1.05
CA VAL A 14 -1.98 -28.87 -0.85
C VAL A 14 -0.90 -29.75 -0.25
N LEU A 15 -0.89 -29.84 1.09
CA LEU A 15 0.10 -30.63 1.81
C LEU A 15 -0.15 -32.14 1.63
N PRO A 16 0.90 -32.99 1.57
CA PRO A 16 0.78 -34.41 1.27
C PRO A 16 -0.24 -35.18 2.14
N ASN A 17 -0.29 -34.85 3.44
CA ASN A 17 -1.14 -35.53 4.42
C ASN A 17 -2.39 -34.74 4.81
N ALA A 18 -2.67 -33.60 4.16
CA ALA A 18 -3.87 -32.82 4.46
C ALA A 18 -5.13 -33.50 3.91
N PRO A 19 -6.29 -33.38 4.59
CA PRO A 19 -7.57 -33.88 4.07
C PRO A 19 -7.90 -33.36 2.66
N MET A 20 -7.44 -32.14 2.34
CA MET A 20 -7.61 -31.52 1.02
C MET A 20 -6.90 -32.28 -0.10
N ASN A 21 -5.84 -33.03 0.19
CA ASN A 21 -5.10 -33.84 -0.78
C ASN A 21 -5.75 -35.20 -1.05
N GLN A 22 -6.88 -35.52 -0.39
CA GLN A 22 -7.61 -36.75 -0.69
C GLN A 22 -8.23 -36.67 -2.09
N PRO A 23 -8.05 -37.68 -2.97
CA PRO A 23 -8.55 -37.64 -4.35
C PRO A 23 -10.07 -37.38 -4.45
N SER A 24 -10.85 -37.94 -3.52
CA SER A 24 -12.29 -37.71 -3.43
C SER A 24 -12.63 -36.26 -3.10
N TYR A 25 -11.89 -35.63 -2.19
CA TYR A 25 -12.07 -34.23 -1.80
C TYR A 25 -11.71 -33.27 -2.94
N MET A 26 -10.56 -33.50 -3.60
CA MET A 26 -10.14 -32.70 -4.75
C MET A 26 -11.15 -32.79 -5.90
N LYS A 27 -11.66 -33.99 -6.19
CA LYS A 27 -12.67 -34.20 -7.22
C LYS A 27 -13.99 -33.51 -6.88
N PHE A 28 -14.47 -33.65 -5.64
CA PHE A 28 -15.71 -33.04 -5.17
C PHE A 28 -15.68 -31.52 -5.28
N ASN A 29 -14.58 -30.89 -4.86
CA ASN A 29 -14.43 -29.43 -4.88
C ASN A 29 -13.89 -28.88 -6.21
N GLY A 30 -13.57 -29.73 -7.19
CA GLY A 30 -13.00 -29.33 -8.48
C GLY A 30 -11.60 -28.69 -8.35
N ILE A 31 -10.81 -29.10 -7.36
CA ILE A 31 -9.48 -28.53 -7.08
C ILE A 31 -8.51 -28.90 -8.20
N LYS A 32 -7.82 -27.89 -8.72
CA LYS A 32 -6.65 -28.05 -9.58
C LYS A 32 -5.45 -27.39 -8.93
N THR A 33 -4.31 -28.06 -9.00
CA THR A 33 -3.05 -27.56 -8.46
C THR A 33 -2.05 -27.27 -9.56
N LEU A 34 -1.03 -26.51 -9.18
CA LEU A 34 0.16 -26.23 -9.95
C LEU A 34 1.36 -26.42 -9.04
N ARG A 35 2.39 -27.10 -9.54
CA ARG A 35 3.66 -27.18 -8.83
C ARG A 35 4.41 -25.85 -8.95
N SER A 36 4.82 -25.29 -7.82
CA SER A 36 5.56 -24.03 -7.74
C SER A 36 6.79 -24.20 -6.85
N PRO A 37 7.95 -23.58 -7.18
CA PRO A 37 9.03 -23.44 -6.21
C PRO A 37 8.57 -22.58 -5.03
N ILE A 38 9.13 -22.87 -3.85
CA ILE A 38 8.91 -22.11 -2.62
C ILE A 38 9.98 -21.02 -2.54
N TYR A 39 9.54 -19.78 -2.38
CA TYR A 39 10.41 -18.64 -2.06
C TYR A 39 9.86 -17.97 -0.81
N LEU A 40 10.68 -17.87 0.23
CA LEU A 40 10.26 -17.28 1.49
C LEU A 40 10.43 -15.76 1.43
N PRO A 41 9.40 -14.97 1.76
CA PRO A 41 9.56 -13.54 1.94
C PRO A 41 10.68 -13.26 2.95
N HIS A 42 11.53 -12.30 2.59
CA HIS A 42 12.71 -11.84 3.32
C HIS A 42 13.83 -12.86 3.51
N SER A 43 13.82 -13.99 2.81
CA SER A 43 15.02 -14.83 2.70
C SER A 43 16.01 -14.27 1.68
N SER A 44 17.28 -14.65 1.80
CA SER A 44 18.30 -14.31 0.80
C SER A 44 17.93 -14.88 -0.56
N ILE A 45 18.16 -14.10 -1.62
CA ILE A 45 17.97 -14.53 -3.01
C ILE A 45 18.92 -15.65 -3.45
N HIS A 46 19.95 -15.96 -2.63
CA HIS A 46 20.96 -16.98 -2.93
C HIS A 46 20.65 -18.35 -2.30
N ASN A 47 19.63 -18.45 -1.43
CA ASN A 47 19.36 -19.68 -0.69
C ASN A 47 18.82 -20.80 -1.58
N ASP A 48 17.98 -20.46 -2.57
CA ASP A 48 17.21 -21.44 -3.34
C ASP A 48 17.96 -21.98 -4.57
N GLU A 49 19.16 -21.46 -4.87
CA GLU A 49 20.01 -21.93 -5.97
C GLU A 49 20.50 -23.37 -5.77
N LYS A 50 20.67 -23.79 -4.50
CA LYS A 50 21.32 -25.07 -4.17
C LYS A 50 20.33 -26.21 -3.95
N PHE A 51 19.19 -25.93 -3.32
CA PHE A 51 18.19 -26.93 -2.94
C PHE A 51 16.77 -26.37 -3.10
N PRO A 52 16.24 -26.31 -4.33
CA PRO A 52 14.91 -25.75 -4.54
C PRO A 52 13.83 -26.62 -3.90
N GLU A 53 13.04 -26.02 -3.02
CA GLU A 53 11.85 -26.64 -2.45
C GLU A 53 10.61 -26.34 -3.31
N TYR A 54 9.62 -27.24 -3.29
CA TYR A 54 8.43 -27.12 -4.11
C TYR A 54 7.17 -27.42 -3.32
N GLU A 55 6.08 -26.77 -3.72
CA GLU A 55 4.74 -27.02 -3.22
C GLU A 55 3.73 -27.17 -4.36
N GLU A 56 2.60 -27.78 -4.06
CA GLU A 56 1.42 -27.82 -4.93
C GLU A 56 0.45 -26.74 -4.48
N ILE A 57 0.32 -25.65 -5.25
CA ILE A 57 -0.62 -24.56 -4.93
C ILE A 57 -1.94 -24.75 -5.66
N VAL A 58 -3.05 -24.43 -5.01
CA VAL A 58 -4.37 -24.40 -5.64
C VAL A 58 -4.47 -23.23 -6.61
N VAL A 59 -4.82 -23.52 -7.86
CA VAL A 59 -4.98 -22.52 -8.93
C VAL A 59 -6.41 -22.41 -9.45
N ARG A 60 -7.28 -23.35 -9.06
CA ARG A 60 -8.70 -23.36 -9.42
C ARG A 60 -9.48 -24.29 -8.50
N THR A 61 -10.73 -23.93 -8.23
CA THR A 61 -11.75 -24.78 -7.61
C THR A 61 -13.05 -24.72 -8.42
N SER A 62 -14.10 -25.41 -7.95
CA SER A 62 -15.46 -25.31 -8.49
C SER A 62 -16.09 -23.92 -8.30
N SER A 63 -15.67 -23.16 -7.29
CA SER A 63 -16.22 -21.85 -6.95
C SER A 63 -15.31 -20.68 -7.30
N LEU A 64 -14.07 -20.95 -7.73
CA LEU A 64 -13.08 -19.93 -8.05
C LEU A 64 -12.23 -20.34 -9.25
N SER A 65 -12.36 -19.59 -10.33
CA SER A 65 -11.51 -19.72 -11.51
C SER A 65 -10.11 -19.12 -11.29
N LEU A 66 -9.16 -19.47 -12.17
CA LEU A 66 -7.82 -18.89 -12.13
C LEU A 66 -7.84 -17.37 -12.35
N ASP A 67 -8.72 -16.87 -13.21
CA ASP A 67 -8.80 -15.42 -13.49
C ASP A 67 -9.40 -14.65 -12.31
N GLU A 68 -10.38 -15.23 -11.61
CA GLU A 68 -10.88 -14.66 -10.35
C GLU A 68 -9.81 -14.70 -9.26
N LEU A 69 -9.02 -15.77 -9.17
CA LEU A 69 -7.90 -15.87 -8.22
C LEU A 69 -6.84 -14.79 -8.49
N LYS A 70 -6.48 -14.55 -9.75
CA LYS A 70 -5.59 -13.45 -10.15
C LYS A 70 -6.16 -12.08 -9.78
N LYS A 71 -7.45 -11.86 -10.00
CA LYS A 71 -8.14 -10.62 -9.58
C LYS A 71 -8.07 -10.44 -8.06
N THR A 72 -8.34 -11.47 -7.28
CA THR A 72 -8.20 -11.43 -5.81
C THR A 72 -6.81 -11.01 -5.39
N PHE A 73 -5.76 -11.52 -6.05
CA PHE A 73 -4.38 -11.12 -5.77
C PHE A 73 -4.14 -9.63 -6.05
N ILE A 74 -4.69 -9.09 -7.15
CA ILE A 74 -4.60 -7.66 -7.49
C ILE A 74 -5.27 -6.80 -6.42
N TYR A 75 -6.47 -7.16 -5.98
CA TYR A 75 -7.15 -6.45 -4.89
C TYR A 75 -6.37 -6.52 -3.59
N SER A 76 -5.80 -7.67 -3.27
CA SER A 76 -4.94 -7.83 -2.09
C SER A 76 -3.77 -6.88 -2.08
N TRP A 77 -3.01 -6.85 -3.18
CA TRP A 77 -1.91 -5.92 -3.35
C TRP A 77 -2.36 -4.47 -3.22
N CYS A 78 -3.50 -4.12 -3.82
CA CYS A 78 -4.04 -2.78 -3.79
C CYS A 78 -4.38 -2.35 -2.35
N ILE A 79 -5.11 -3.19 -1.62
CA ILE A 79 -5.46 -2.91 -0.23
C ILE A 79 -4.21 -2.88 0.66
N GLN A 80 -3.28 -3.82 0.51
CA GLN A 80 -2.07 -3.83 1.33
C GLN A 80 -1.19 -2.59 1.10
N ALA A 81 -0.79 -2.32 -0.14
CA ALA A 81 0.15 -1.23 -0.42
C ALA A 81 -0.48 0.16 -0.24
N PHE A 82 -1.74 0.34 -0.66
CA PHE A 82 -2.34 1.66 -0.75
C PHE A 82 -3.30 2.01 0.38
N HIS A 83 -3.96 1.03 0.99
CA HIS A 83 -4.79 1.27 2.19
C HIS A 83 -3.99 1.00 3.48
N SER A 84 -3.57 -0.24 3.69
CA SER A 84 -2.98 -0.69 4.96
C SER A 84 -1.60 -0.06 5.19
N LEU A 85 -0.70 -0.10 4.21
CA LEU A 85 0.60 0.58 4.28
C LEU A 85 0.50 2.10 4.07
N GLY A 86 -0.69 2.61 3.76
CA GLY A 86 -1.04 4.00 3.97
C GLY A 86 -0.88 4.94 2.78
N ILE A 87 -0.44 4.51 1.60
CA ILE A 87 -0.13 5.44 0.48
C ILE A 87 -1.32 6.35 0.12
N LEU A 88 -2.55 5.82 0.15
CA LEU A 88 -3.79 6.51 -0.20
C LEU A 88 -4.84 6.44 0.92
N GLU A 89 -4.45 6.09 2.15
CA GLU A 89 -5.39 5.86 3.25
C GLU A 89 -6.27 7.07 3.55
N TYR A 90 -5.67 8.23 3.85
CA TYR A 90 -6.41 9.44 4.22
C TYR A 90 -7.09 10.09 3.02
N VAL A 91 -6.54 9.90 1.83
CA VAL A 91 -7.20 10.31 0.60
C VAL A 91 -8.49 9.51 0.40
N SER A 92 -8.43 8.17 0.52
CA SER A 92 -9.63 7.33 0.44
C SER A 92 -10.66 7.69 1.52
N LYS A 93 -10.23 7.90 2.77
CA LYS A 93 -11.09 8.33 3.88
C LYS A 93 -11.80 9.65 3.59
N TYR A 94 -11.11 10.61 2.96
CA TYR A 94 -11.71 11.88 2.56
C TYR A 94 -12.85 11.68 1.56
N TYR A 95 -12.65 10.88 0.51
CA TYR A 95 -13.70 10.60 -0.48
C TYR A 95 -14.87 9.82 0.10
N VAL A 96 -14.60 8.84 0.96
CA VAL A 96 -15.66 8.12 1.68
C VAL A 96 -16.47 9.06 2.56
N LYS A 97 -15.81 9.93 3.33
CA LYS A 97 -16.49 10.81 4.28
C LYS A 97 -17.23 11.97 3.60
N THR A 98 -16.60 12.62 2.64
CA THR A 98 -17.11 13.85 2.01
C THR A 98 -18.10 13.56 0.89
N HIS A 99 -17.84 12.51 0.11
CA HIS A 99 -18.60 12.19 -1.10
C HIS A 99 -19.44 10.91 -0.97
N ASN A 100 -19.47 10.30 0.23
CA ASN A 100 -20.20 9.06 0.50
C ASN A 100 -19.81 7.89 -0.44
N MET A 101 -18.57 7.91 -0.92
CA MET A 101 -18.00 6.87 -1.78
C MET A 101 -17.77 5.59 -0.97
N LYS A 102 -17.90 4.41 -1.58
CA LYS A 102 -17.46 3.17 -0.93
C LYS A 102 -15.95 3.00 -1.08
N TYR A 103 -15.28 2.45 -0.06
CA TYR A 103 -13.84 2.12 -0.17
C TYR A 103 -13.53 1.24 -1.36
N MET A 104 -14.37 0.23 -1.64
CA MET A 104 -14.14 -0.65 -2.78
C MET A 104 -14.28 0.07 -4.12
N GLU A 105 -15.23 1.01 -4.27
CA GLU A 105 -15.30 1.84 -5.48
C GLU A 105 -14.01 2.66 -5.65
N PHE A 106 -13.50 3.26 -4.56
CA PHE A 106 -12.25 4.03 -4.62
C PHE A 106 -11.06 3.20 -5.11
N TYR A 107 -10.93 1.97 -4.62
CA TYR A 107 -9.85 1.07 -5.02
C TYR A 107 -10.09 0.40 -6.39
N ASP A 108 -11.33 0.18 -6.80
CA ASP A 108 -11.69 -0.21 -8.17
C ASP A 108 -11.20 0.86 -9.16
N ASP A 109 -11.50 2.13 -8.87
CA ASP A 109 -11.08 3.26 -9.70
C ASP A 109 -9.58 3.47 -9.71
N PHE A 110 -8.91 3.19 -8.58
CA PHE A 110 -7.46 3.21 -8.52
C PHE A 110 -6.84 2.13 -9.41
N ILE A 111 -7.36 0.90 -9.39
CA ILE A 111 -6.91 -0.17 -10.28
C ILE A 111 -7.18 0.21 -11.75
N GLU A 112 -8.36 0.76 -12.04
CA GLU A 112 -8.69 1.27 -13.38
C GLU A 112 -7.70 2.35 -13.84
N PHE A 113 -7.37 3.31 -12.97
CA PHE A 113 -6.37 4.33 -13.24
C PHE A 113 -5.01 3.71 -13.57
N CYS A 114 -4.55 2.74 -12.77
CA CYS A 114 -3.30 2.02 -13.02
C CYS A 114 -3.28 1.32 -14.39
N MET A 115 -4.42 0.79 -14.85
CA MET A 115 -4.53 0.09 -16.13
C MET A 115 -4.57 1.02 -17.34
N SER A 116 -5.15 2.22 -17.19
CA SER A 116 -5.50 3.10 -18.30
C SER A 116 -4.54 4.27 -18.51
N ASN A 117 -3.71 4.59 -17.53
CA ASN A 117 -2.81 5.74 -17.55
C ASN A 117 -1.34 5.33 -17.50
N SER A 118 -0.43 6.29 -17.76
CA SER A 118 1.01 6.12 -17.58
C SER A 118 1.48 6.83 -16.30
N SER A 119 1.79 6.07 -15.26
CA SER A 119 2.27 6.57 -13.95
C SER A 119 3.14 5.52 -13.24
N ILE A 120 3.71 5.83 -12.06
CA ILE A 120 4.37 4.82 -11.21
C ILE A 120 3.36 3.78 -10.77
N PHE A 121 2.12 4.17 -10.46
CA PHE A 121 1.09 3.22 -10.05
C PHE A 121 0.79 2.25 -11.19
N SER A 122 0.78 2.72 -12.43
CA SER A 122 0.68 1.88 -13.63
C SER A 122 1.90 0.97 -13.82
N LYS A 123 3.11 1.46 -13.52
CA LYS A 123 4.34 0.67 -13.55
C LYS A 123 4.31 -0.43 -12.47
N GLU A 124 3.93 -0.09 -11.25
CA GLU A 124 3.80 -1.03 -10.14
C GLU A 124 2.72 -2.07 -10.40
N TYR A 125 1.58 -1.66 -10.95
CA TYR A 125 0.54 -2.57 -11.42
C TYR A 125 1.08 -3.54 -12.49
N LYS A 126 1.88 -3.05 -13.43
CA LYS A 126 2.52 -3.93 -14.43
C LYS A 126 3.45 -4.95 -13.78
N ILE A 127 4.34 -4.51 -12.87
CA ILE A 127 5.24 -5.40 -12.11
C ILE A 127 4.42 -6.47 -11.38
N LEU A 128 3.36 -6.07 -10.70
CA LEU A 128 2.44 -6.99 -10.05
C LEU A 128 1.82 -7.98 -11.04
N THR A 129 1.28 -7.53 -12.17
CA THR A 129 0.62 -8.45 -13.12
C THR A 129 1.61 -9.44 -13.72
N ASP A 130 2.85 -9.03 -13.96
CA ASP A 130 3.93 -9.91 -14.41
C ASP A 130 4.31 -10.92 -13.30
N TYR A 131 4.40 -10.47 -12.04
CA TYR A 131 4.63 -11.31 -10.86
C TYR A 131 3.52 -12.37 -10.70
N VAL A 132 2.25 -11.97 -10.73
CA VAL A 132 1.09 -12.86 -10.65
C VAL A 132 1.06 -13.86 -11.82
N LYS A 133 1.41 -13.41 -13.03
CA LYS A 133 1.48 -14.27 -14.21
C LYS A 133 2.56 -15.35 -14.07
N LYS A 134 3.75 -14.99 -13.59
CA LYS A 134 4.86 -15.93 -13.33
C LYS A 134 4.52 -16.91 -12.20
N GLY A 135 3.93 -16.41 -11.11
CA GLY A 135 3.50 -17.25 -9.99
C GLY A 135 2.51 -18.33 -10.44
N TYR A 136 1.49 -17.95 -11.23
CA TYR A 136 0.50 -18.89 -11.76
C TYR A 136 0.92 -19.59 -13.07
N SER A 137 2.15 -19.41 -13.58
CA SER A 137 2.75 -20.28 -14.60
C SER A 137 3.60 -21.40 -14.00
N GLY A 138 3.89 -21.33 -12.70
CA GLY A 138 4.68 -22.33 -11.97
C GLY A 138 6.16 -21.96 -11.87
N GLU A 139 6.53 -20.76 -12.33
CA GLU A 139 7.89 -20.23 -12.25
C GLU A 139 8.25 -19.73 -10.83
N GLY A 140 7.23 -19.52 -9.98
CA GLY A 140 7.41 -19.16 -8.58
C GLY A 140 6.98 -17.75 -8.21
N TRP A 141 7.02 -17.50 -6.90
CA TRP A 141 6.51 -16.28 -6.26
C TRP A 141 7.62 -15.41 -5.66
N ASN A 142 8.74 -15.29 -6.37
CA ASN A 142 9.87 -14.44 -6.00
C ASN A 142 9.78 -13.04 -6.63
N HIS A 143 9.88 -12.01 -5.80
CA HIS A 143 10.15 -10.65 -6.25
C HIS A 143 11.40 -10.16 -5.55
N ASP A 144 12.40 -9.71 -6.31
CA ASP A 144 13.60 -9.06 -5.80
C ASP A 144 13.76 -7.67 -6.45
N ASP A 145 14.49 -6.80 -5.78
CA ASP A 145 14.87 -5.50 -6.30
C ASP A 145 16.23 -5.12 -5.69
N PRO A 146 17.34 -5.12 -6.47
CA PRO A 146 18.68 -4.83 -5.95
C PRO A 146 18.81 -3.48 -5.25
N LYS A 147 17.88 -2.54 -5.50
CA LYS A 147 17.87 -1.24 -4.81
C LYS A 147 17.25 -1.29 -3.42
N LEU A 148 16.50 -2.35 -3.11
CA LEU A 148 15.82 -2.55 -1.84
C LEU A 148 16.58 -3.53 -0.93
N GLY A 149 17.43 -4.38 -1.52
CA GLY A 149 18.28 -5.34 -0.80
C GLY A 149 18.27 -6.71 -1.47
N GLU A 150 19.23 -7.57 -1.09
CA GLU A 150 19.43 -8.91 -1.66
C GLU A 150 18.55 -9.97 -0.97
N ILE A 151 17.27 -9.65 -0.80
CA ILE A 151 16.24 -10.54 -0.24
C ILE A 151 15.03 -10.59 -1.17
N TYR A 152 14.23 -11.64 -1.06
CA TYR A 152 12.89 -11.63 -1.65
C TYR A 152 11.98 -10.70 -0.85
N TRP A 153 11.24 -9.85 -1.55
CA TRP A 153 10.27 -8.95 -0.97
C TRP A 153 8.86 -9.46 -1.23
N ALA A 154 7.98 -9.29 -0.25
CA ALA A 154 6.56 -9.32 -0.56
C ALA A 154 6.25 -8.19 -1.57
N ILE A 155 5.43 -8.48 -2.58
CA ILE A 155 5.28 -7.56 -3.72
C ILE A 155 4.69 -6.20 -3.33
N GLU A 156 3.77 -6.19 -2.37
CA GLU A 156 3.17 -4.97 -1.81
C GLU A 156 4.19 -4.11 -1.05
N GLU A 157 5.15 -4.74 -0.38
CA GLU A 157 6.22 -4.06 0.36
C GLU A 157 7.20 -3.40 -0.60
N ALA A 158 7.59 -4.13 -1.65
CA ALA A 158 8.45 -3.60 -2.69
C ALA A 158 7.77 -2.43 -3.43
N THR A 159 6.47 -2.54 -3.71
CA THR A 159 5.68 -1.43 -4.26
C THR A 159 5.70 -0.23 -3.34
N TRP A 160 5.44 -0.43 -2.04
CA TRP A 160 5.45 0.67 -1.08
C TRP A 160 6.80 1.38 -1.02
N LEU A 161 7.90 0.61 -0.93
CA LEU A 161 9.26 1.15 -0.88
C LEU A 161 9.58 1.98 -2.13
N ARG A 162 9.20 1.50 -3.32
CA ARG A 162 9.40 2.25 -4.57
C ARG A 162 8.55 3.52 -4.63
N CYS A 163 7.32 3.50 -4.12
CA CYS A 163 6.46 4.69 -4.05
C CYS A 163 6.96 5.72 -3.04
N ALA A 164 7.39 5.29 -1.84
CA ALA A 164 7.83 6.16 -0.76
C ALA A 164 9.29 6.68 -0.93
N TYR A 165 9.96 6.27 -2.01
CA TYR A 165 11.35 6.63 -2.27
C TYR A 165 11.54 8.10 -2.68
N ASN A 166 10.64 8.63 -3.51
CA ASN A 166 10.70 10.02 -3.98
C ASN A 166 9.37 10.74 -3.71
N LYS A 167 9.38 11.67 -2.77
CA LYS A 167 8.16 12.30 -2.26
C LYS A 167 7.47 13.16 -3.31
N LYS A 168 8.25 13.90 -4.10
CA LYS A 168 7.74 14.77 -5.17
C LYS A 168 7.09 13.97 -6.30
N ASP A 169 7.71 12.86 -6.70
CA ASP A 169 7.15 11.97 -7.71
C ASP A 169 5.87 11.31 -7.20
N LEU A 170 5.82 10.89 -5.94
CA LEU A 170 4.60 10.37 -5.31
C LEU A 170 3.49 11.43 -5.28
N GLU A 171 3.79 12.67 -4.89
CA GLU A 171 2.84 13.78 -4.85
C GLU A 171 2.20 14.05 -6.21
N GLN A 172 3.02 14.13 -7.27
CA GLN A 172 2.55 14.35 -8.64
C GLN A 172 1.59 13.24 -9.10
N ARG A 173 1.84 12.01 -8.68
CA ARG A 173 1.05 10.85 -9.12
C ARG A 173 -0.23 10.67 -8.33
N CYS A 174 -0.21 10.97 -7.04
CA CYS A 174 -1.43 11.16 -6.26
C CYS A 174 -2.31 12.22 -6.93
N ASN A 175 -1.73 13.36 -7.33
CA ASN A 175 -2.47 14.40 -8.05
C ASN A 175 -3.09 13.88 -9.37
N LEU A 176 -2.35 13.11 -10.18
CA LEU A 176 -2.90 12.53 -11.42
C LEU A 176 -4.08 11.60 -11.15
N PHE A 177 -3.96 10.70 -10.17
CA PHE A 177 -5.04 9.79 -9.80
C PHE A 177 -6.27 10.54 -9.26
N ILE A 178 -6.05 11.52 -8.38
CA ILE A 178 -7.16 12.30 -7.81
C ILE A 178 -7.85 13.15 -8.86
N ASN A 179 -7.12 13.74 -9.81
CA ASN A 179 -7.74 14.41 -10.94
C ASN A 179 -8.57 13.47 -11.81
N PHE A 180 -8.11 12.24 -12.04
CA PHE A 180 -8.89 11.21 -12.74
C PHE A 180 -10.20 10.91 -11.99
N LEU A 181 -10.13 10.74 -10.66
CA LEU A 181 -11.29 10.46 -9.83
C LEU A 181 -12.29 11.63 -9.80
N GLU A 182 -11.79 12.86 -9.60
CA GLU A 182 -12.60 14.09 -9.62
C GLU A 182 -13.35 14.28 -10.94
N GLN A 183 -12.70 13.97 -12.08
CA GLN A 183 -13.32 14.02 -13.40
C GLN A 183 -14.37 12.92 -13.59
N LYS A 184 -14.07 11.70 -13.14
CA LYS A 184 -14.98 10.55 -13.29
C LYS A 184 -16.32 10.77 -12.57
N TYR A 185 -16.29 11.36 -11.38
CA TYR A 185 -17.47 11.57 -10.56
C TYR A 185 -18.00 13.01 -10.53
N ASN A 186 -17.29 13.96 -11.14
CA ASN A 186 -17.62 15.39 -11.12
C ASN A 186 -17.83 15.92 -9.69
N PHE A 187 -16.92 15.58 -8.77
CA PHE A 187 -16.99 15.99 -7.36
C PHE A 187 -16.73 17.48 -7.14
N GLN A 188 -16.03 18.14 -8.07
CA GLN A 188 -15.75 19.58 -8.03
C GLN A 188 -15.03 20.03 -6.75
N THR A 189 -14.24 19.14 -6.14
CA THR A 189 -13.43 19.47 -4.97
C THR A 189 -12.41 20.54 -5.37
N SER A 190 -12.29 21.60 -4.56
CA SER A 190 -11.34 22.67 -4.89
C SER A 190 -9.89 22.15 -4.90
N LYS A 191 -9.10 22.63 -5.85
CA LYS A 191 -7.66 22.28 -5.94
C LYS A 191 -6.91 22.54 -4.62
N LYS A 192 -7.28 23.59 -3.90
CA LYS A 192 -6.71 23.95 -2.59
C LYS A 192 -6.90 22.82 -1.55
N ILE A 193 -8.07 22.18 -1.52
CA ILE A 193 -8.34 21.05 -0.63
C ILE A 193 -7.54 19.82 -1.07
N ILE A 194 -7.53 19.52 -2.37
CA ILE A 194 -6.81 18.35 -2.93
C ILE A 194 -5.30 18.45 -2.64
N ASP A 195 -4.69 19.59 -2.95
CA ASP A 195 -3.25 19.81 -2.76
C ASP A 195 -2.88 19.68 -1.26
N ASP A 196 -3.67 20.26 -0.35
CA ASP A 196 -3.43 20.21 1.09
C ASP A 196 -3.67 18.80 1.68
N LEU A 197 -4.66 18.06 1.14
CA LEU A 197 -4.94 16.66 1.50
C LEU A 197 -3.81 15.72 1.08
N ILE A 198 -3.33 15.82 -0.16
CA ILE A 198 -2.21 15.01 -0.65
C ILE A 198 -0.96 15.32 0.16
N LYS A 199 -0.70 16.60 0.44
CA LYS A 199 0.40 17.01 1.32
C LYS A 199 0.27 16.36 2.70
N PHE A 200 -0.94 16.35 3.28
CA PHE A 200 -1.18 15.75 4.60
C PHE A 200 -0.96 14.22 4.59
N GLN A 201 -1.46 13.53 3.56
CA GLN A 201 -1.21 12.12 3.34
C GLN A 201 0.28 11.78 3.28
N LEU A 202 1.05 12.52 2.48
CA LEU A 202 2.49 12.30 2.33
C LEU A 202 3.29 12.73 3.56
N PHE A 203 2.80 13.72 4.30
CA PHE A 203 3.40 14.13 5.57
C PHE A 203 3.36 12.99 6.58
N LEU A 204 2.28 12.20 6.63
CA LEU A 204 2.17 11.06 7.54
C LEU A 204 2.98 9.83 7.12
N LEU A 205 3.41 9.72 5.86
CA LEU A 205 4.25 8.60 5.43
C LEU A 205 5.71 8.79 5.85
N THR A 206 6.37 7.70 6.23
CA THR A 206 7.84 7.69 6.29
C THR A 206 8.34 7.67 4.85
N THR A 207 9.11 8.68 4.45
CA THR A 207 9.68 8.76 3.10
C THR A 207 11.19 8.76 3.19
N ARG A 208 11.85 8.28 2.13
CA ARG A 208 13.31 8.15 2.12
C ARG A 208 14.03 9.50 2.24
N GLU A 209 13.41 10.58 1.77
CA GLU A 209 14.00 11.92 1.72
C GLU A 209 13.92 12.66 3.06
N ASP A 210 13.04 12.23 3.99
CA ASP A 210 12.84 12.87 5.28
C ASP A 210 13.86 12.33 6.31
N LEU A 211 15.02 12.98 6.44
CA LEU A 211 16.11 12.56 7.36
C LEU A 211 16.17 13.36 8.67
N ASP A 212 15.37 14.42 8.79
CA ASP A 212 15.30 15.23 10.01
C ASP A 212 14.65 14.43 11.14
N GLU A 213 15.13 14.66 12.37
CA GLU A 213 14.60 14.01 13.58
C GLU A 213 13.14 14.40 13.86
N ILE A 214 12.75 15.63 13.51
CA ILE A 214 11.39 16.14 13.67
C ILE A 214 10.84 16.47 12.29
N LYS A 215 9.71 15.86 11.95
CA LYS A 215 8.94 16.22 10.76
C LYS A 215 7.92 17.28 11.14
N SER A 216 7.89 18.39 10.41
CA SER A 216 6.91 19.45 10.63
C SER A 216 6.38 20.03 9.32
N ALA A 217 5.10 20.42 9.32
CA ALA A 217 4.47 21.05 8.17
C ALA A 217 3.25 21.88 8.56
N ASN A 218 3.00 22.93 7.77
CA ASN A 218 1.79 23.76 7.86
C ASN A 218 0.72 23.24 6.90
N PHE A 219 -0.54 23.27 7.32
CA PHE A 219 -1.72 22.83 6.58
C PHE A 219 -2.79 23.90 6.66
N ILE A 220 -3.55 24.05 5.58
CA ILE A 220 -4.62 25.05 5.48
C ILE A 220 -5.88 24.57 6.20
N TYR A 221 -6.09 23.26 6.25
CA TYR A 221 -7.24 22.64 6.91
C TYR A 221 -6.84 21.83 8.14
N ASN A 222 -7.78 21.73 9.09
CA ASN A 222 -7.60 20.92 10.29
C ASN A 222 -7.86 19.43 10.02
N TRP A 223 -6.93 18.80 9.30
CA TRP A 223 -7.02 17.40 8.88
C TRP A 223 -7.09 16.43 10.06
N LYS A 224 -6.38 16.73 11.16
CA LYS A 224 -6.41 15.88 12.35
C LYS A 224 -7.83 15.73 12.90
N ASP A 225 -8.51 16.84 13.19
CA ASP A 225 -9.90 16.77 13.70
C ASP A 225 -10.88 16.20 12.68
N PHE A 226 -10.66 16.48 11.39
CA PHE A 226 -11.48 15.92 10.32
C PHE A 226 -11.42 14.39 10.30
N PHE A 227 -10.22 13.79 10.45
CA PHE A 227 -10.04 12.33 10.39
C PHE A 227 -10.20 11.61 11.73
N VAL A 228 -9.85 12.25 12.85
CA VAL A 228 -9.83 11.62 14.19
C VAL A 228 -11.12 11.88 14.96
N SER A 229 -11.59 13.12 14.95
CA SER A 229 -12.72 13.59 15.79
C SER A 229 -14.06 13.58 15.04
N ASN A 230 -14.08 13.07 13.81
CA ASN A 230 -15.20 13.11 12.89
C ASN A 230 -15.79 14.52 12.65
N ALA A 231 -14.99 15.58 12.84
CA ALA A 231 -15.44 16.96 12.64
C ALA A 231 -15.64 17.29 11.15
N GLU A 232 -16.35 18.38 10.85
CA GLU A 232 -16.39 18.95 9.51
C GLU A 232 -15.02 19.51 9.10
N LEU A 233 -14.76 19.57 7.80
CA LEU A 233 -13.51 20.14 7.30
C LEU A 233 -13.56 21.66 7.43
N VAL A 234 -12.74 22.20 8.33
CA VAL A 234 -12.65 23.65 8.57
C VAL A 234 -11.32 24.18 8.07
N GLU A 235 -11.37 25.28 7.32
CA GLU A 235 -10.18 26.07 7.00
C GLU A 235 -9.67 26.74 8.28
N ASN A 236 -8.54 26.23 8.79
CA ASN A 236 -7.90 26.68 10.00
C ASN A 236 -6.43 26.31 9.88
N LEU A 237 -5.56 27.31 9.76
CA LEU A 237 -4.14 27.09 9.56
C LEU A 237 -3.57 26.32 10.75
N LYS A 238 -3.09 25.11 10.49
CA LYS A 238 -2.53 24.21 11.51
C LYS A 238 -1.08 23.89 11.20
N LYS A 239 -0.25 23.90 12.23
CA LYS A 239 1.12 23.39 12.17
C LYS A 239 1.21 22.11 12.96
N TYR A 240 1.45 21.01 12.25
CA TYR A 240 1.64 19.69 12.85
C TYR A 240 3.12 19.32 12.87
N TYR A 241 3.51 18.56 13.89
CA TYR A 241 4.82 17.95 13.95
C TYR A 241 4.80 16.63 14.73
N TYR A 242 5.82 15.80 14.49
CA TYR A 242 6.06 14.55 15.22
C TYR A 242 7.53 14.13 15.05
N THR A 243 8.02 13.28 15.96
CA THR A 243 9.35 12.65 15.82
C THR A 243 9.34 11.68 14.66
N ASN A 244 10.25 11.85 13.71
CA ASN A 244 10.37 11.02 12.54
C ASN A 244 10.68 9.57 12.94
N LEU A 245 9.98 8.62 12.34
CA LEU A 245 10.01 7.21 12.73
C LEU A 245 11.33 6.54 12.32
N VAL A 246 11.82 6.87 11.13
CA VAL A 246 13.07 6.29 10.57
C VAL A 246 13.86 7.38 9.87
N THR A 247 15.06 7.67 10.38
CA THR A 247 16.02 8.64 9.80
C THR A 247 17.27 7.95 9.23
N GLU A 248 17.13 6.70 8.82
CA GLU A 248 18.24 5.89 8.29
C GLU A 248 18.75 6.45 6.95
N LYS A 249 20.07 6.61 6.85
CA LYS A 249 20.75 7.21 5.70
C LYS A 249 21.14 6.18 4.65
N ASP A 250 21.39 4.93 5.02
CA ASP A 250 21.61 3.88 4.02
C ASP A 250 20.28 3.48 3.36
N PRO A 251 20.15 3.49 2.03
CA PRO A 251 18.89 3.16 1.36
C PRO A 251 18.36 1.75 1.64
N ILE A 252 19.25 0.75 1.76
CA ILE A 252 18.87 -0.65 1.98
C ILE A 252 18.49 -0.84 3.45
N GLU A 253 19.28 -0.31 4.39
CA GLU A 253 18.92 -0.33 5.81
C GLU A 253 17.62 0.45 6.07
N TRP A 254 17.37 1.54 5.35
CA TRP A 254 16.10 2.27 5.42
C TRP A 254 14.94 1.38 5.00
N ALA A 255 15.07 0.63 3.90
CA ALA A 255 14.03 -0.30 3.45
C ALA A 255 13.75 -1.37 4.52
N TYR A 256 14.79 -1.91 5.14
CA TYR A 256 14.66 -2.92 6.20
C TYR A 256 14.02 -2.34 7.47
N LYS A 257 14.50 -1.19 7.96
CA LYS A 257 13.99 -0.54 9.18
C LYS A 257 12.57 -0.02 9.02
N THR A 258 12.17 0.39 7.82
CA THR A 258 10.85 0.98 7.56
C THR A 258 9.79 -0.09 7.29
N ILE A 259 10.12 -1.12 6.50
CA ILE A 259 9.16 -2.13 6.07
C ILE A 259 9.46 -3.51 6.64
N TRP A 260 10.62 -4.10 6.37
CA TRP A 260 10.85 -5.49 6.80
C TRP A 260 10.73 -5.67 8.33
N PHE A 261 11.55 -4.97 9.11
CA PHE A 261 11.48 -4.98 10.57
C PHE A 261 10.43 -3.99 11.09
N GLY A 262 10.25 -2.88 10.35
CA GLY A 262 9.42 -1.75 10.77
C GLY A 262 7.92 -1.95 10.62
N ARG A 263 7.45 -2.89 9.79
CA ARG A 263 6.01 -3.09 9.56
C ARG A 263 5.26 -3.47 10.83
N TYR A 264 5.85 -4.30 11.69
CA TYR A 264 5.23 -4.69 12.96
C TYR A 264 5.05 -3.53 13.94
N SER A 265 5.97 -2.55 13.93
CA SER A 265 5.92 -1.36 14.77
C SER A 265 5.44 -0.12 14.02
N THR A 266 4.81 -0.31 12.86
CA THR A 266 4.22 0.76 12.01
C THR A 266 5.20 1.88 11.65
N GLN A 267 6.47 1.55 11.41
CA GLN A 267 7.50 2.55 11.08
C GLN A 267 7.31 3.21 9.71
N TYR A 268 6.42 2.67 8.88
CA TYR A 268 6.14 3.15 7.52
C TYR A 268 5.15 4.32 7.46
N LYS A 269 4.34 4.53 8.50
CA LYS A 269 3.39 5.65 8.55
C LYS A 269 3.14 6.13 9.98
N PHE A 270 2.74 7.38 10.11
CA PHE A 270 2.33 7.99 11.36
C PHE A 270 0.81 8.15 11.42
N HIS A 271 0.27 8.11 12.63
CA HIS A 271 -1.16 8.18 12.89
C HIS A 271 -1.56 9.60 13.34
N PRO A 272 -2.59 10.22 12.74
CA PRO A 272 -2.97 11.61 12.98
C PRO A 272 -3.38 11.86 14.43
N GLU A 273 -3.94 10.87 15.13
CA GLU A 273 -4.30 10.97 16.55
C GLU A 273 -3.13 11.36 17.46
N PHE A 274 -1.88 11.05 17.05
CA PHE A 274 -0.67 11.34 17.83
C PHE A 274 0.07 12.60 17.37
N LEU A 275 -0.47 13.34 16.39
CA LEU A 275 0.17 14.58 15.93
C LEU A 275 0.17 15.64 17.04
N GLU A 276 1.31 16.30 17.22
CA GLU A 276 1.40 17.49 18.05
C GLU A 276 1.04 18.75 17.24
N GLU A 277 0.51 19.76 17.93
CA GLU A 277 0.01 21.00 17.34
C GLU A 277 0.63 22.21 18.04
N THR A 278 1.07 23.19 17.25
CA THR A 278 1.35 24.53 17.77
C THR A 278 0.19 25.45 17.46
N ASN A 279 -0.41 26.04 18.50
CA ASN A 279 -1.34 27.15 18.33
C ASN A 279 -0.51 28.41 18.06
N GLU A 280 -0.21 28.70 16.80
CA GLU A 280 0.17 30.07 16.45
C GLU A 280 -1.08 30.95 16.59
N GLN A 281 -1.30 31.49 17.79
CA GLN A 281 -2.07 32.72 17.92
C GLN A 281 -1.30 33.77 17.14
N ILE A 282 -1.69 34.01 15.88
CA ILE A 282 -1.22 35.15 15.11
C ILE A 282 -1.67 36.38 15.91
N ASN A 283 -0.75 36.96 16.68
CA ASN A 283 -0.97 38.19 17.39
C ASN A 283 -1.17 39.28 16.33
N PRO A 284 -2.37 39.87 16.16
CA PRO A 284 -2.65 40.78 15.04
C PRO A 284 -1.95 42.14 15.15
N TYR A 285 -1.18 42.36 16.22
CA TYR A 285 -0.54 43.64 16.50
C TYR A 285 0.91 43.43 16.94
N PRO A 286 1.90 43.74 16.08
CA PRO A 286 3.24 44.01 16.54
C PRO A 286 3.21 45.31 17.35
N LYS A 287 3.76 45.28 18.58
CA LYS A 287 4.18 46.49 19.28
C LYS A 287 5.44 47.07 18.63
#